data_AF-A0A2A4W2V4-F1
#
_entry.id   AF-A0A2A4W2V4-F1
#
_cell.length_a   1.000
_cell.length_b   1.000
_cell.length_c   1.000
_cell.angle_alpha   90.00
_cell.angle_beta   90.00
_cell.angle_gamma   90.00
#
_symmetry.space_group_name_H-M   'P 1'
#
loop_
_entity.id
_entity.type
_entity.pdbx_description
1 polymer ?
#
loop_
_entity_poly.entity_id
_entity_poly.type
_entity_poly.pdbx_seq_one_letter_code
_entity_poly.pdbx_strand_id
1 'polypeptide(L)'
;MKEFLTILLIGGFGLCGVVTMILLPIMYFRLTRKYDPMFPDHANLTDGIGIQGEINRSGRYMWCIVRKDLSQRNERIRHITGGYDFRGNASLFDIILCYLMFFFGLTFIVSAFTFVIITEILGFER
;
A
#
# COMPACT_ATOMS: atom_id res chain seq x y z
N MET A 1 -27.27 -13.10 6.86
CA MET A 1 -26.09 -13.72 6.22
C MET A 1 -25.91 -13.26 4.78
N LYS A 2 -26.88 -13.44 3.87
CA LYS A 2 -26.78 -12.97 2.47
C LYS A 2 -26.47 -11.47 2.33
N GLU A 3 -27.16 -10.60 3.07
CA GLU A 3 -26.88 -9.16 3.07
C GLU A 3 -25.45 -8.81 3.51
N PHE A 4 -24.92 -9.52 4.51
CA PHE A 4 -23.56 -9.33 4.99
C PHE A 4 -22.52 -9.75 3.94
N LEU A 5 -22.75 -10.87 3.26
CA LEU A 5 -21.92 -11.31 2.12
C LEU A 5 -21.97 -10.30 0.97
N THR A 6 -23.15 -9.75 0.67
CA THR A 6 -23.31 -8.70 -0.36
C THR A 6 -22.53 -7.44 0.00
N ILE A 7 -22.55 -6.99 1.25
CA ILE A 7 -21.78 -5.82 1.71
C ILE A 7 -20.26 -6.09 1.60
N LEU A 8 -19.79 -7.27 2.04
CA LEU A 8 -18.39 -7.66 1.91
C LEU A 8 -17.94 -7.70 0.46
N LEU A 9 -18.77 -8.22 -0.44
CA LEU A 9 -18.45 -8.34 -1.86
C LEU A 9 -18.49 -6.99 -2.57
N ILE A 10 -19.57 -6.21 -2.43
CA ILE A 10 -19.73 -4.95 -3.16
C ILE A 10 -18.89 -3.83 -2.55
N GLY A 11 -18.99 -3.63 -1.23
CA GLY A 11 -18.28 -2.56 -0.55
C GLY A 11 -16.81 -2.91 -0.34
N GLY A 12 -16.58 -4.04 0.31
CA GLY A 12 -15.25 -4.49 0.71
C GLY A 12 -14.36 -4.87 -0.48
N PHE A 13 -14.75 -5.88 -1.24
CA PHE A 13 -13.96 -6.35 -2.38
C PHE A 13 -14.07 -5.42 -3.60
N GLY A 14 -15.31 -5.07 -4.00
CA GLY A 14 -15.57 -4.25 -5.18
C GLY A 14 -15.08 -2.82 -5.05
N LEU A 15 -15.73 -2.02 -4.21
CA LEU A 15 -15.49 -0.59 -4.13
C LEU A 15 -14.08 -0.27 -3.59
N CYS A 16 -13.65 -0.90 -2.50
CA CYS A 16 -12.29 -0.67 -1.99
C CYS A 16 -11.24 -1.19 -2.97
N GLY A 17 -11.49 -2.27 -3.71
CA GLY A 17 -10.61 -2.77 -4.76
C GLY A 17 -10.44 -1.77 -5.90
N VAL A 18 -11.54 -1.21 -6.42
CA VAL A 18 -11.52 -0.18 -7.46
C VAL A 18 -10.78 1.08 -7.00
N VAL A 19 -11.09 1.56 -5.79
CA VAL A 19 -10.40 2.73 -5.22
C VAL A 19 -8.90 2.46 -5.09
N THR A 20 -8.52 1.30 -4.56
CA THR A 20 -7.12 0.85 -4.45
C THR A 20 -6.42 0.84 -5.81
N MET A 21 -7.07 0.32 -6.86
CA MET A 21 -6.53 0.30 -8.22
C MET A 21 -6.31 1.70 -8.80
N ILE A 22 -7.11 2.70 -8.42
CA ILE A 22 -6.95 4.09 -8.84
C ILE A 22 -5.86 4.79 -8.01
N LEU A 23 -5.83 4.57 -6.70
CA LEU A 23 -4.87 5.21 -5.80
C LEU A 23 -3.44 4.72 -6.04
N LEU A 24 -3.26 3.44 -6.40
CA LEU A 24 -1.95 2.84 -6.64
C LEU A 24 -1.12 3.57 -7.71
N PRO A 25 -1.60 3.83 -8.94
CA PRO A 25 -0.84 4.57 -9.95
C PRO A 25 -0.61 6.03 -9.56
N ILE A 26 -1.58 6.69 -8.91
CA ILE A 26 -1.41 8.07 -8.42
C ILE A 26 -0.27 8.12 -7.40
N MET A 27 -0.28 7.21 -6.43
CA MET A 27 0.75 7.09 -5.42
C MET A 27 2.10 6.75 -6.05
N TYR A 28 2.14 5.78 -6.96
CA TYR A 28 3.34 5.45 -7.72
C TYR A 28 3.96 6.70 -8.33
N PHE A 29 3.25 7.42 -9.21
CA PHE A 29 3.82 8.59 -9.88
C PHE A 29 4.25 9.69 -8.92
N ARG A 30 3.56 9.88 -7.80
CA ARG A 30 3.91 10.93 -6.84
C ARG A 30 5.13 10.59 -6.01
N LEU A 31 5.19 9.37 -5.47
CA LEU A 31 6.26 8.97 -4.58
C LEU A 31 7.55 8.67 -5.36
N THR A 32 7.47 7.93 -6.48
CA THR A 32 8.68 7.57 -7.25
C THR A 32 9.30 8.78 -7.92
N ARG A 33 8.52 9.65 -8.56
CA ARG A 33 9.08 10.90 -9.16
C ARG A 33 9.71 11.83 -8.13
N LYS A 34 9.26 11.78 -6.88
CA LYS A 34 9.84 12.61 -5.82
C LYS A 34 11.10 11.98 -5.23
N TYR A 35 11.05 10.70 -4.87
CA TYR A 35 12.09 10.08 -4.04
C TYR A 35 13.15 9.33 -4.84
N ASP A 36 12.84 8.75 -6.01
CA ASP A 36 13.85 8.04 -6.81
C ASP A 36 15.04 8.95 -7.20
N PRO A 37 14.82 10.23 -7.61
CA PRO A 37 15.94 11.13 -7.89
C PRO A 37 16.78 11.50 -6.66
N MET A 38 16.24 11.33 -5.45
CA MET A 38 16.95 11.66 -4.20
C MET A 38 17.89 10.53 -3.76
N PHE A 39 17.64 9.30 -4.19
CA PHE A 39 18.36 8.11 -3.73
C PHE A 39 18.88 7.32 -4.94
N PRO A 40 20.15 7.49 -5.35
CA PRO A 40 20.70 6.83 -6.54
C PRO A 40 20.55 5.30 -6.53
N ASP A 41 20.63 4.68 -5.35
CA ASP A 41 20.49 3.23 -5.16
C ASP A 41 19.06 2.79 -4.82
N HIS A 42 18.03 3.60 -5.15
CA HIS A 42 16.62 3.31 -4.84
C HIS A 42 16.13 1.96 -5.39
N ALA A 43 16.73 1.45 -6.46
CA ALA A 43 16.42 0.13 -7.00
C ALA A 43 16.65 -0.99 -5.97
N ASN A 44 17.62 -0.83 -5.07
CA ASN A 44 17.98 -1.83 -4.05
C ASN A 44 17.00 -1.87 -2.86
N LEU A 45 15.94 -1.04 -2.86
CA LEU A 45 14.86 -1.06 -1.86
C LEU A 45 13.96 -2.31 -1.97
N THR A 46 14.04 -3.02 -3.09
CA THR A 46 13.24 -4.19 -3.42
C THR A 46 14.04 -5.18 -4.24
N ASP A 47 13.75 -6.48 -4.07
CA ASP A 47 14.31 -7.54 -4.91
C ASP A 47 13.42 -7.81 -6.15
N GLY A 48 12.24 -7.19 -6.19
CA GLY A 48 11.31 -7.28 -7.33
C GLY A 48 11.83 -6.57 -8.57
N ILE A 49 11.63 -7.18 -9.74
CA ILE A 49 12.05 -6.67 -11.05
C ILE A 49 10.81 -6.19 -11.82
N GLY A 50 11.00 -5.23 -12.74
CA GLY A 50 9.93 -4.71 -13.60
C GLY A 50 8.80 -4.06 -12.81
N ILE A 51 7.55 -4.28 -13.24
CA ILE A 51 6.36 -3.66 -12.64
C ILE A 51 6.24 -3.98 -11.14
N GLN A 52 6.59 -5.19 -10.72
CA GLN A 52 6.53 -5.56 -9.30
C GLN A 52 7.58 -4.80 -8.48
N GLY A 53 8.77 -4.57 -9.03
CA GLY A 53 9.79 -3.73 -8.40
C GLY A 53 9.31 -2.30 -8.20
N GLU A 54 8.72 -1.71 -9.23
CA GLU A 54 8.14 -0.37 -9.19
C GLU A 54 7.04 -0.22 -8.11
N ILE A 55 6.12 -1.19 -8.05
CA ILE A 55 5.06 -1.22 -7.02
C ILE A 55 5.67 -1.35 -5.63
N ASN A 56 6.59 -2.29 -5.43
CA ASN A 56 7.23 -2.51 -4.15
C ASN A 56 7.99 -1.28 -3.66
N ARG A 57 8.72 -0.60 -4.56
CA ARG A 57 9.47 0.61 -4.24
C ARG A 57 8.56 1.76 -3.82
N SER A 58 7.50 2.03 -4.59
CA SER A 58 6.45 2.97 -4.20
C SER A 58 5.84 2.62 -2.82
N GLY A 59 5.56 1.33 -2.60
CA GLY A 59 5.10 0.81 -1.32
C GLY A 59 6.09 1.04 -0.18
N ARG A 60 7.40 0.92 -0.41
CA ARG A 60 8.44 1.21 0.59
C ARG A 60 8.44 2.69 0.99
N TYR A 61 8.31 3.62 0.03
CA TYR A 61 8.18 5.04 0.34
C TYR A 61 6.90 5.34 1.13
N MET A 62 5.77 4.78 0.69
CA MET A 62 4.50 4.89 1.43
C MET A 62 4.68 4.42 2.87
N TRP A 63 5.32 3.26 3.08
CA TRP A 63 5.56 2.72 4.41
C TRP A 63 6.47 3.61 5.26
N CYS A 64 7.46 4.29 4.68
CA CYS A 64 8.29 5.25 5.41
C CYS A 64 7.51 6.53 5.79
N ILE A 65 6.49 6.91 5.01
CA ILE A 65 5.59 8.02 5.35
C ILE A 65 4.58 7.63 6.43
N VAL A 66 4.02 6.42 6.33
CA VAL A 66 3.02 5.91 7.29
C VAL A 66 3.69 5.55 8.62
N ARG A 67 4.87 4.93 8.59
CA ARG A 67 5.69 4.59 9.76
C ARG A 67 6.95 5.45 9.77
N LYS A 68 6.85 6.59 10.46
CA LYS A 68 7.87 7.63 10.51
C LYS A 68 9.31 7.13 10.71
N ASP A 69 9.51 6.16 11.60
CA ASP A 69 10.86 5.70 11.95
C ASP A 69 11.37 4.53 11.09
N LEU A 70 10.62 4.11 10.07
CA LEU A 70 10.97 2.92 9.29
C LEU A 70 12.29 3.09 8.53
N SER A 71 12.53 4.26 7.94
CA SER A 71 13.78 4.57 7.24
C SER A 71 14.98 4.63 8.16
N GLN A 72 14.76 4.86 9.46
CA GLN A 72 15.82 4.96 10.47
C GLN A 72 16.09 3.60 11.15
N ARG A 73 15.07 2.75 11.26
CA ARG A 73 15.15 1.45 11.95
C ARG A 73 15.45 0.28 11.03
N ASN A 74 15.06 0.35 9.76
CA ASN A 74 15.33 -0.71 8.80
C ASN A 74 16.72 -0.49 8.17
N GLU A 75 17.66 -1.40 8.41
CA GLU A 75 19.05 -1.26 7.97
C GLU A 75 19.18 -1.12 6.45
N ARG A 76 18.45 -1.91 5.67
CA ARG A 76 18.44 -1.85 4.21
C ARG A 76 17.97 -0.48 3.71
N ILE A 77 16.84 -0.01 4.23
CA ILE A 77 16.29 1.30 3.85
C ILE A 77 17.21 2.43 4.31
N ARG A 78 17.75 2.34 5.52
CA ARG A 78 18.66 3.35 6.08
C ARG A 78 19.94 3.46 5.26
N HIS A 79 20.51 2.33 4.85
CA HIS A 79 21.71 2.30 4.02
C HIS A 79 21.50 3.03 2.69
N ILE A 80 20.33 2.87 2.07
CA ILE A 80 20.00 3.49 0.77
C ILE A 80 19.61 4.96 0.93
N THR A 81 18.87 5.29 1.98
CA THR A 81 18.22 6.61 2.14
C THR A 81 18.97 7.55 3.10
N GLY A 82 20.05 7.09 3.72
CA GLY A 82 20.75 7.82 4.77
C GLY A 82 19.91 8.08 6.02
N GLY A 83 18.79 7.36 6.21
CA GLY A 83 17.85 7.61 7.31
C GLY A 83 16.96 8.84 7.11
N TYR A 84 16.73 9.25 5.85
CA TYR A 84 15.87 10.37 5.49
C TYR A 84 14.51 10.33 6.21
N ASP A 85 14.06 11.48 6.73
CA ASP A 85 12.73 11.62 7.35
C ASP A 85 11.67 11.82 6.27
N PHE A 86 11.17 10.71 5.73
CA PHE A 86 10.12 10.70 4.71
C PHE A 86 8.84 11.37 5.20
N ARG A 87 8.45 11.14 6.46
CA ARG A 87 7.21 11.68 7.00
C ARG A 87 7.32 13.18 7.26
N GLY A 88 8.42 13.65 7.83
CA GLY A 88 8.66 15.08 8.06
C GLY A 88 8.71 15.91 6.78
N ASN A 89 9.11 15.30 5.66
CA ASN A 89 9.25 15.97 4.36
C ASN A 89 8.13 15.64 3.35
N ALA A 90 7.13 14.84 3.73
CA ALA A 90 5.98 14.55 2.88
C ALA A 90 4.99 15.72 2.89
N SER A 91 4.38 16.00 1.73
CA SER A 91 3.27 16.95 1.71
C SER A 91 2.06 16.35 2.44
N LEU A 92 1.17 17.20 2.97
CA LEU A 92 -0.07 16.73 3.61
C LEU A 92 -0.88 15.84 2.67
N PHE A 93 -0.90 16.18 1.37
CA PHE A 93 -1.57 15.38 0.35
C PHE A 93 -0.96 13.98 0.21
N ASP A 94 0.37 13.86 0.15
CA ASP A 94 1.03 12.55 0.04
C ASP A 94 0.76 11.70 1.29
N ILE A 95 0.74 12.32 2.47
CA ILE A 95 0.40 11.66 3.73
C ILE A 95 -1.02 11.10 3.68
N ILE A 96 -2.01 11.93 3.32
CA ILE A 96 -3.40 11.52 3.20
C ILE A 96 -3.53 10.40 2.17
N LEU A 97 -2.90 10.55 1.01
CA LEU A 97 -2.91 9.56 -0.05
C LEU A 97 -2.37 8.20 0.43
N CYS A 98 -1.25 8.19 1.17
CA CYS A 98 -0.68 6.97 1.73
C CYS A 98 -1.64 6.27 2.72
N TYR A 99 -2.32 7.04 3.58
CA TYR A 99 -3.29 6.47 4.51
C TYR A 99 -4.55 5.97 3.82
N LEU A 100 -5.07 6.69 2.82
CA LEU A 100 -6.23 6.24 2.04
C LEU A 100 -5.91 4.94 1.30
N MET A 101 -4.75 4.88 0.64
CA MET A 101 -4.27 3.68 -0.03
C MET A 101 -4.18 2.50 0.95
N PHE A 102 -3.61 2.72 2.14
CA PHE A 102 -3.52 1.71 3.18
C PHE A 102 -4.90 1.27 3.71
N PHE A 103 -5.80 2.22 3.97
CA PHE A 103 -7.14 1.94 4.48
C PHE A 103 -7.99 1.12 3.49
N PHE A 104 -8.07 1.54 2.23
CA PHE A 104 -8.83 0.82 1.21
C PHE A 104 -8.18 -0.52 0.87
N GLY A 105 -6.85 -0.58 0.78
CA GLY A 105 -6.13 -1.84 0.56
C GLY A 105 -6.35 -2.85 1.68
N LEU A 106 -6.30 -2.42 2.95
CA LEU A 106 -6.55 -3.28 4.10
C LEU A 106 -8.02 -3.73 4.15
N THR A 107 -8.96 -2.81 3.91
CA THR A 107 -10.39 -3.13 3.89
C THR A 107 -10.70 -4.15 2.79
N PHE A 108 -10.08 -3.99 1.61
CA PHE A 108 -10.16 -4.95 0.51
C PHE A 108 -9.66 -6.34 0.94
N ILE A 109 -8.45 -6.43 1.51
CA ILE A 109 -7.85 -7.72 1.93
C ILE A 109 -8.70 -8.39 3.01
N VAL A 110 -9.08 -7.65 4.06
CA VAL A 110 -9.89 -8.18 5.16
C VAL A 110 -11.24 -8.65 4.64
N SER A 111 -11.88 -7.88 3.75
CA SER A 111 -13.17 -8.27 3.19
C SER A 111 -13.06 -9.51 2.29
N ALA A 112 -12.02 -9.59 1.45
CA ALA A 112 -11.75 -10.75 0.61
C ALA A 112 -11.52 -12.01 1.45
N PHE A 113 -10.68 -11.90 2.48
CA PHE A 113 -10.37 -13.01 3.38
C PHE A 113 -11.60 -13.46 4.18
N THR A 114 -12.35 -12.51 4.75
CA THR A 114 -13.60 -12.80 5.47
C THR A 114 -14.62 -13.48 4.57
N PHE A 115 -14.77 -13.01 3.33
CA PHE A 115 -15.67 -13.61 2.35
C PHE A 115 -15.29 -15.07 2.08
N VAL A 116 -14.02 -15.36 1.79
CA VAL A 116 -13.53 -16.73 1.55
C VAL A 116 -13.78 -17.63 2.76
N ILE A 117 -13.53 -17.16 3.99
CA ILE A 117 -13.81 -17.95 5.20
C ILE A 117 -15.30 -18.31 5.27
N ILE A 118 -16.18 -17.32 5.08
CA ILE A 118 -17.62 -17.53 5.24
C ILE A 118 -18.16 -18.48 4.17
N THR A 119 -17.73 -18.32 2.90
CA THR A 119 -18.27 -19.11 1.79
C THR A 119 -17.62 -20.47 1.63
N GLU A 120 -16.29 -20.56 1.73
CA GLU A 120 -15.55 -21.79 1.41
C GLU A 120 -15.28 -22.65 2.65
N ILE A 121 -15.11 -22.07 3.85
CA ILE A 121 -14.81 -22.82 5.07
C ILE A 121 -16.08 -23.15 5.85
N LEU A 122 -16.93 -22.14 6.08
CA LEU A 122 -18.15 -22.31 6.88
C LEU A 122 -19.33 -22.83 6.04
N GLY A 123 -19.19 -22.86 4.71
CA GLY A 123 -20.20 -23.41 3.80
C GLY A 123 -21.51 -22.64 3.78
N PHE A 124 -21.51 -21.37 4.21
CA PHE A 124 -22.69 -20.53 4.01
C PHE A 124 -22.87 -20.31 2.50
N GLU A 125 -23.98 -20.82 1.97
CA GLU A 125 -24.30 -20.86 0.55
C GLU A 125 -23.96 -19.54 -0.18
N ARG A 126 -23.33 -19.69 -1.36
CA ARG A 126 -23.13 -18.63 -2.36
C ARG A 126 -24.45 -18.02 -2.81
#